data_AF-A0A7X0HSK1-F1
#
_entry.id   AF-A0A7X0HSK1-F1
#
_cell.length_a   1.000
_cell.length_b   1.000
_cell.length_c   1.000
_cell.angle_alpha   90.00
_cell.angle_beta   90.00
_cell.angle_gamma   90.00
#
_symmetry.space_group_name_H-M   'P 1'
#
loop_
_entity.id
_entity.type
_entity.pdbx_description
1 polymer ?
#
loop_
_entity_poly.entity_id
_entity_poly.type
_entity_poly.pdbx_seq_one_letter_code
_entity_poly.pdbx_strand_id
1 'polypeptide(L)'
;MRKYIMAILFLFLLIVPFQVSAEEPSERVIITFNKEINEKLLEENTIEIHHLFPEYHAASVTIPASVKDKLAAQPDVLRIEKDSVVKTSVQNASWGYQAVNIPESREQYYGLTGKGVKIGIIDTGINLNHPDLRVAGGVSFVPGNPSYNDDAGHGSEVAGIIAALDNDFGAVGVAPDAELYSIKTLDNLGKGNISDVIAGINWAIDHDLDIINLSFTSPSGTSLLESTLQAAYNKGILIVAASGNALDPRINITDVLYPARYNTVLAVGSVDEKLRRSVFSYYGSNLDFAAPGENILSTTIGGSDAQYAYTYGTSMAAPFVTGIAALYKEEYPSLNNQQIRGHMERAAYDLGDAGKDAQYGYGLIQPPSSEQADLFIDLKDNTWYSDEILYLYRHGIVSGYGDGGFHPNAPVTRAEAVAMLGRAKGLDGTKTQTRFSDVPASSFASGYVKSATDQGVINGFTDGTFRPGSNIIRGDVAIILKNAFGFADTSTAYFNDVPGSKHYYNAINSMAAENITSGFSDGSFRPNQYITRVEFSVFLAKALEEEFK
;
A
#
# COMPACT_ATOMS: atom_id res chain seq x y z
N MET A 1 -47.28 85.94 34.61
CA MET A 1 -47.02 84.63 35.24
C MET A 1 -48.10 83.64 34.80
N ARG A 2 -47.83 82.80 33.79
CA ARG A 2 -48.66 81.64 33.42
C ARG A 2 -47.74 80.44 33.40
N LYS A 3 -47.94 79.50 34.33
CA LYS A 3 -47.16 78.26 34.45
C LYS A 3 -47.75 77.22 33.51
N TYR A 4 -46.93 76.66 32.62
CA TYR A 4 -47.23 75.44 31.88
C TYR A 4 -46.87 74.25 32.76
N ILE A 5 -47.84 73.37 33.03
CA ILE A 5 -47.60 72.08 33.69
C ILE A 5 -47.53 71.03 32.59
N MET A 6 -46.32 70.46 32.43
CA MET A 6 -46.04 69.35 31.53
C MET A 6 -46.34 68.05 32.28
N ALA A 7 -47.39 67.33 31.87
CA ALA A 7 -47.73 66.02 32.42
C ALA A 7 -46.86 64.95 31.75
N ILE A 8 -45.96 64.34 32.52
CA ILE A 8 -45.14 63.20 32.10
C ILE A 8 -45.96 61.93 32.31
N LEU A 9 -46.28 61.23 31.22
CA LEU A 9 -46.94 59.93 31.23
C LEU A 9 -45.90 58.85 31.56
N PHE A 10 -45.93 58.31 32.78
CA PHE A 10 -45.11 57.14 33.15
C PHE A 10 -45.80 55.87 32.61
N LEU A 11 -45.21 55.26 31.59
CA LEU A 11 -45.58 53.94 31.09
C LEU A 11 -44.96 52.89 32.03
N PHE A 12 -45.76 52.26 32.90
CA PHE A 12 -45.34 51.11 33.69
C PHE A 12 -45.28 49.87 32.79
N LEU A 13 -44.07 49.43 32.44
CA LEU A 13 -43.84 48.14 31.80
C LEU A 13 -43.93 47.04 32.87
N LEU A 14 -44.99 46.24 32.85
CA LEU A 14 -45.14 45.03 33.66
C LEU A 14 -44.18 43.97 33.13
N ILE A 15 -43.03 43.80 33.78
CA ILE A 15 -42.11 42.69 33.53
C ILE A 15 -42.70 41.46 34.23
N VAL A 16 -43.35 40.58 33.48
CA VAL A 16 -43.66 39.22 33.94
C VAL A 16 -42.38 38.41 33.81
N PRO A 17 -41.81 37.85 34.90
CA PRO A 17 -40.65 36.97 34.77
C PRO A 17 -41.10 35.68 34.07
N PHE A 18 -40.66 35.47 32.83
CA PHE A 18 -40.68 34.15 32.22
C PHE A 18 -39.61 33.29 32.91
N GLN A 19 -40.02 32.34 33.75
CA GLN A 19 -39.16 31.22 34.11
C GLN A 19 -39.09 30.28 32.92
N VAL A 20 -37.98 30.31 32.19
CA VAL A 20 -37.61 29.23 31.28
C VAL A 20 -37.06 28.11 32.16
N SER A 21 -37.85 27.06 32.41
CA SER A 21 -37.32 25.83 32.99
C SER A 21 -36.45 25.16 31.91
N ALA A 22 -35.15 25.05 32.15
CA ALA A 22 -34.32 24.20 31.32
C ALA A 22 -34.80 22.74 31.49
N GLU A 23 -35.10 22.07 30.38
CA GLU A 23 -35.46 20.65 30.39
C GLU A 23 -34.21 19.84 30.78
N GLU A 24 -34.36 18.93 31.76
CA GLU A 24 -33.23 18.13 32.25
C GLU A 24 -32.71 17.21 31.12
N PRO A 25 -31.38 17.10 30.94
CA PRO A 25 -30.82 16.16 29.97
C PRO A 25 -31.27 14.73 30.27
N SER A 26 -31.70 14.00 29.24
CA SER A 26 -32.09 12.60 29.33
C SER A 26 -31.24 11.72 28.42
N GLU A 27 -31.13 10.45 28.75
CA GLU A 27 -30.43 9.45 27.94
C GLU A 27 -31.24 8.15 27.86
N ARG A 28 -31.08 7.42 26.75
CA ARG A 28 -31.68 6.10 26.57
C ARG A 28 -30.69 5.01 26.99
N VAL A 29 -31.13 4.10 27.84
CA VAL A 29 -30.31 3.06 28.46
C VAL A 29 -31.02 1.70 28.45
N ILE A 30 -30.24 0.63 28.54
CA ILE A 30 -30.71 -0.73 28.82
C ILE A 30 -30.34 -1.05 30.28
N ILE A 31 -31.34 -1.28 31.12
CA ILE A 31 -31.16 -1.70 32.51
C ILE A 31 -31.36 -3.21 32.58
N THR A 32 -30.36 -3.94 33.06
CA THR A 32 -30.48 -5.38 33.35
C THR A 32 -30.61 -5.58 34.86
N PHE A 33 -31.54 -6.44 35.28
CA PHE A 33 -31.84 -6.75 36.68
C PHE A 33 -31.28 -8.14 37.07
N ASN A 34 -31.02 -8.32 38.36
CA ASN A 34 -30.43 -9.55 38.90
C ASN A 34 -31.37 -10.77 38.86
N LYS A 35 -32.70 -10.58 38.87
CA LYS A 35 -33.70 -11.67 38.97
C LYS A 35 -34.96 -11.46 38.16
N GLU A 36 -35.60 -10.31 38.29
CA GLU A 36 -36.83 -9.96 37.59
C GLU A 36 -36.85 -8.45 37.39
N ILE A 37 -37.63 -7.98 36.43
CA ILE A 37 -37.75 -6.55 36.16
C ILE A 37 -38.47 -5.89 37.33
N ASN A 38 -37.83 -4.90 37.98
CA ASN A 38 -38.50 -4.11 39.00
C ASN A 38 -39.30 -2.97 38.36
N GLU A 39 -40.56 -3.26 38.03
CA GLU A 39 -41.46 -2.32 37.36
C GLU A 39 -41.65 -1.02 38.16
N LYS A 40 -41.75 -1.11 39.49
CA LYS A 40 -41.89 0.06 40.37
C LYS A 40 -40.67 0.97 40.29
N LEU A 41 -39.46 0.39 40.25
CA LEU A 41 -38.23 1.17 40.11
C LEU A 41 -38.19 1.90 38.76
N LEU A 42 -38.66 1.24 37.69
CA LEU A 42 -38.76 1.87 36.37
C LEU A 42 -39.80 3.00 36.37
N GLU A 43 -41.00 2.77 36.90
CA GLU A 43 -42.07 3.79 36.98
C GLU A 43 -41.64 5.06 37.74
N GLU A 44 -40.86 4.92 38.81
CA GLU A 44 -40.44 6.04 39.66
C GLU A 44 -39.25 6.85 39.09
N ASN A 45 -38.45 6.27 38.21
CA ASN A 45 -37.15 6.84 37.82
C ASN A 45 -36.93 6.93 36.29
N THR A 46 -37.90 6.52 35.47
CA THR A 46 -37.81 6.61 34.01
C THR A 46 -38.80 7.65 33.47
N ILE A 47 -38.39 8.35 32.42
CA ILE A 47 -39.27 9.24 31.65
C ILE A 47 -40.17 8.41 30.73
N GLU A 48 -39.59 7.37 30.11
CA GLU A 48 -40.27 6.52 29.15
C GLU A 48 -39.69 5.10 29.19
N ILE A 49 -40.57 4.09 29.11
CA ILE A 49 -40.18 2.70 28.92
C ILE A 49 -40.45 2.33 27.46
N HIS A 50 -39.39 2.04 26.70
CA HIS A 50 -39.51 1.69 25.28
C HIS A 50 -39.85 0.21 25.09
N HIS A 51 -39.10 -0.66 25.78
CA HIS A 51 -39.23 -2.11 25.66
C HIS A 51 -38.92 -2.80 26.98
N LEU A 52 -39.67 -3.86 27.27
CA LEU A 52 -39.38 -4.81 28.34
C LEU A 52 -38.90 -6.12 27.73
N PHE A 53 -37.90 -6.72 28.36
CA PHE A 53 -37.29 -7.98 27.96
C PHE A 53 -37.37 -8.98 29.14
N PRO A 54 -38.56 -9.55 29.44
CA PRO A 54 -38.77 -10.36 30.63
C PRO A 54 -37.84 -11.57 30.73
N GLU A 55 -37.54 -12.23 29.61
CA GLU A 55 -36.64 -13.39 29.57
C GLU A 55 -35.20 -13.06 29.95
N TYR A 56 -34.79 -11.80 29.74
CA TYR A 56 -33.44 -11.31 30.01
C TYR A 56 -33.39 -10.45 31.28
N HIS A 57 -34.53 -10.32 31.97
CA HIS A 57 -34.72 -9.41 33.10
C HIS A 57 -34.20 -8.00 32.77
N ALA A 58 -34.51 -7.46 31.59
CA ALA A 58 -33.98 -6.18 31.14
C ALA A 58 -35.07 -5.23 30.62
N ALA A 59 -34.79 -3.94 30.61
CA ALA A 59 -35.67 -2.91 30.06
C ALA A 59 -34.87 -1.83 29.33
N SER A 60 -35.34 -1.44 28.14
CA SER A 60 -34.87 -0.26 27.41
C SER A 60 -35.70 0.94 27.84
N VAL A 61 -35.08 1.97 28.41
CA VAL A 61 -35.77 3.11 29.04
C VAL A 61 -35.06 4.44 28.76
N THR A 62 -35.81 5.54 28.72
CA THR A 62 -35.27 6.90 28.82
C THR A 62 -35.22 7.31 30.28
N ILE A 63 -34.07 7.72 30.79
CA ILE A 63 -33.91 8.23 32.16
C ILE A 63 -33.39 9.67 32.15
N PRO A 64 -33.74 10.50 33.15
CA PRO A 64 -33.03 11.73 33.43
C PRO A 64 -31.55 11.41 33.78
N ALA A 65 -30.61 12.21 33.29
CA ALA A 65 -29.19 11.95 33.53
C ALA A 65 -28.83 11.92 35.03
N SER A 66 -29.58 12.67 35.88
CA SER A 66 -29.34 12.73 37.33
C SER A 66 -29.63 11.43 38.09
N VAL A 67 -30.43 10.51 37.54
CA VAL A 67 -30.87 9.31 38.26
C VAL A 67 -30.03 8.07 37.95
N LYS A 68 -29.11 8.14 36.98
CA LYS A 68 -28.31 6.99 36.51
C LYS A 68 -27.53 6.34 37.65
N ASP A 69 -26.76 7.12 38.41
CA ASP A 69 -25.94 6.60 39.51
C ASP A 69 -26.80 6.02 40.64
N LYS A 70 -27.96 6.63 40.90
CA LYS A 70 -28.94 6.15 41.89
C LYS A 70 -29.54 4.82 41.48
N LEU A 71 -29.85 4.63 40.19
CA LEU A 71 -30.34 3.38 39.63
C LEU A 71 -29.25 2.29 39.65
N ALA A 72 -28.02 2.64 39.28
CA ALA A 72 -26.88 1.71 39.30
C ALA A 72 -26.53 1.22 40.72
N ALA A 73 -26.86 2.00 41.75
CA ALA A 73 -26.67 1.64 43.15
C ALA A 73 -27.79 0.74 43.73
N GLN A 74 -28.87 0.48 42.99
CA GLN A 74 -29.96 -0.36 43.49
C GLN A 74 -29.53 -1.84 43.55
N PRO A 75 -29.88 -2.57 44.62
CA PRO A 75 -29.40 -3.94 44.85
C PRO A 75 -29.94 -4.96 43.83
N ASP A 76 -31.01 -4.64 43.13
CA ASP A 76 -31.65 -5.46 42.11
C ASP A 76 -31.22 -5.10 40.68
N VAL A 77 -30.53 -3.99 40.47
CA VAL A 77 -29.92 -3.62 39.18
C VAL A 77 -28.57 -4.31 39.04
N LEU A 78 -28.40 -5.10 37.99
CA LEU A 78 -27.15 -5.78 37.65
C LEU A 78 -26.19 -4.83 36.92
N ARG A 79 -26.69 -4.10 35.91
CA ARG A 79 -25.95 -3.10 35.14
C ARG A 79 -26.88 -2.18 34.36
N ILE A 80 -26.33 -1.03 33.98
CA ILE A 80 -26.95 -0.06 33.08
C ILE A 80 -25.99 0.16 31.91
N GLU A 81 -26.46 -0.08 30.71
CA GLU A 81 -25.70 0.09 29.46
C GLU A 81 -26.36 1.19 28.60
N LYS A 82 -25.57 1.92 27.81
CA LYS A 82 -26.13 2.91 26.87
C LYS A 82 -26.91 2.17 25.78
N ASP A 83 -28.15 2.57 25.53
CA ASP A 83 -28.94 2.04 24.42
C ASP A 83 -28.54 2.78 23.14
N SER A 84 -27.54 2.25 22.46
CA SER A 84 -26.93 2.89 21.29
C SER A 84 -27.88 2.82 20.08
N VAL A 85 -28.03 3.94 19.37
CA VAL A 85 -28.79 3.98 18.12
C VAL A 85 -28.10 3.07 17.09
N VAL A 86 -28.78 2.02 16.66
CA VAL A 86 -28.41 1.24 15.47
C VAL A 86 -28.92 1.95 14.22
N LYS A 87 -28.02 2.22 13.26
CA LYS A 87 -28.35 2.75 11.93
C LYS A 87 -28.11 1.64 10.91
N THR A 88 -28.87 1.63 9.81
CA THR A 88 -28.46 0.91 8.61
C THR A 88 -27.13 1.52 8.16
N SER A 89 -26.03 0.83 8.41
CA SER A 89 -24.73 1.27 7.95
C SER A 89 -24.52 0.65 6.58
N VAL A 90 -24.29 1.50 5.58
CA VAL A 90 -23.59 1.10 4.37
C VAL A 90 -22.19 1.65 4.57
N GLN A 91 -21.17 0.82 4.33
CA GLN A 91 -19.80 1.29 4.33
C GLN A 91 -19.63 2.42 3.31
N ASN A 92 -18.99 3.50 3.72
CA ASN A 92 -18.88 4.72 2.94
C ASN A 92 -17.42 4.95 2.56
N ALA A 93 -17.10 4.66 1.30
CA ALA A 93 -15.80 4.98 0.74
C ALA A 93 -15.67 6.51 0.56
N SER A 94 -14.53 7.08 0.96
CA SER A 94 -14.20 8.47 0.60
C SER A 94 -14.18 8.61 -0.93
N TRP A 95 -14.51 9.78 -1.46
CA TRP A 95 -14.36 10.07 -2.90
C TRP A 95 -12.94 9.75 -3.40
N GLY A 96 -11.92 9.92 -2.54
CA GLY A 96 -10.53 9.64 -2.88
C GLY A 96 -10.29 8.17 -3.23
N TYR A 97 -11.02 7.25 -2.58
CA TYR A 97 -10.99 5.82 -2.87
C TYR A 97 -11.43 5.51 -4.31
N GLN A 98 -12.42 6.27 -4.82
CA GLN A 98 -12.89 6.19 -6.20
C GLN A 98 -11.90 6.87 -7.16
N ALA A 99 -11.39 8.04 -6.80
CA ALA A 99 -10.51 8.82 -7.67
C ALA A 99 -9.18 8.13 -7.98
N VAL A 100 -8.64 7.36 -7.02
CA VAL A 100 -7.45 6.52 -7.22
C VAL A 100 -7.80 5.11 -7.68
N ASN A 101 -9.00 4.90 -8.23
CA ASN A 101 -9.43 3.69 -8.92
C ASN A 101 -9.33 2.36 -8.14
N ILE A 102 -9.49 2.39 -6.81
CA ILE A 102 -9.44 1.17 -5.98
C ILE A 102 -10.61 0.20 -6.25
N PRO A 103 -11.88 0.62 -6.40
CA PRO A 103 -12.97 -0.31 -6.69
C PRO A 103 -12.74 -1.09 -7.98
N GLU A 104 -12.34 -0.40 -9.06
CA GLU A 104 -12.03 -1.06 -10.33
C GLU A 104 -10.82 -2.00 -10.17
N SER A 105 -9.77 -1.55 -9.47
CA SER A 105 -8.60 -2.36 -9.13
C SER A 105 -8.97 -3.69 -8.45
N ARG A 106 -9.91 -3.64 -7.49
CA ARG A 106 -10.38 -4.82 -6.75
C ARG A 106 -11.31 -5.71 -7.58
N GLU A 107 -12.26 -5.13 -8.30
CA GLU A 107 -13.30 -5.87 -9.02
C GLU A 107 -12.79 -6.50 -10.32
N GLN A 108 -11.91 -5.82 -11.06
CA GLN A 108 -11.56 -6.20 -12.44
C GLN A 108 -10.18 -6.89 -12.55
N TYR A 109 -9.29 -6.73 -11.58
CA TYR A 109 -7.92 -7.19 -11.72
C TYR A 109 -7.56 -8.29 -10.71
N TYR A 110 -7.06 -7.90 -9.53
CA TYR A 110 -6.32 -8.83 -8.67
C TYR A 110 -6.95 -9.04 -7.30
N GLY A 111 -7.98 -8.26 -6.94
CA GLY A 111 -8.59 -8.33 -5.61
C GLY A 111 -7.60 -8.03 -4.48
N LEU A 112 -6.55 -7.23 -4.74
CA LEU A 112 -5.50 -6.89 -3.78
C LEU A 112 -6.08 -6.07 -2.63
N THR A 113 -5.62 -6.36 -1.41
CA THR A 113 -6.09 -5.75 -0.17
C THR A 113 -4.95 -5.27 0.73
N GLY A 114 -3.69 -5.37 0.26
CA GLY A 114 -2.48 -5.11 1.02
C GLY A 114 -2.08 -6.26 1.94
N LYS A 115 -2.62 -7.45 1.71
CA LYS A 115 -2.47 -8.58 2.61
C LYS A 115 -1.01 -8.99 2.77
N GLY A 116 -0.59 -9.15 4.04
CA GLY A 116 0.77 -9.58 4.39
C GLY A 116 1.84 -8.49 4.25
N VAL A 117 1.44 -7.25 3.95
CA VAL A 117 2.34 -6.09 3.90
C VAL A 117 2.33 -5.35 5.24
N LYS A 118 3.51 -5.10 5.80
CA LYS A 118 3.67 -4.41 7.09
C LYS A 118 3.89 -2.92 6.91
N ILE A 119 3.01 -2.11 7.49
CA ILE A 119 3.01 -0.65 7.34
C ILE A 119 3.21 0.03 8.70
N GLY A 120 4.31 0.76 8.86
CA GLY A 120 4.58 1.59 10.03
C GLY A 120 4.01 3.00 9.88
N ILE A 121 3.07 3.39 10.74
CA ILE A 121 2.54 4.76 10.80
C ILE A 121 3.30 5.52 11.89
N ILE A 122 4.22 6.38 11.48
CA ILE A 122 5.04 7.20 12.41
C ILE A 122 4.32 8.52 12.66
N ASP A 123 3.50 8.56 13.70
CA ASP A 123 2.53 9.65 13.94
C ASP A 123 2.20 9.81 15.44
N THR A 124 0.97 10.21 15.75
CA THR A 124 0.38 10.41 17.08
C THR A 124 -0.14 9.12 17.73
N GLY A 125 0.02 7.97 17.07
CA GLY A 125 -0.50 6.67 17.52
C GLY A 125 -1.67 6.21 16.66
N ILE A 126 -2.25 5.04 16.97
CA ILE A 126 -3.48 4.54 16.32
C ILE A 126 -4.48 4.16 17.40
N ASN A 127 -5.76 4.48 17.22
CA ASN A 127 -6.83 4.06 18.13
C ASN A 127 -6.99 2.53 18.11
N LEU A 128 -6.47 1.86 19.14
CA LEU A 128 -6.45 0.40 19.24
C LEU A 128 -7.83 -0.22 19.45
N ASN A 129 -8.81 0.59 19.86
CA ASN A 129 -10.18 0.15 20.13
C ASN A 129 -11.16 0.53 19.03
N HIS A 130 -10.69 1.13 17.92
CA HIS A 130 -11.57 1.49 16.82
C HIS A 130 -12.10 0.22 16.13
N PRO A 131 -13.42 0.03 15.99
CA PRO A 131 -13.98 -1.23 15.47
C PRO A 131 -13.56 -1.51 14.02
N ASP A 132 -13.28 -0.45 13.27
CA ASP A 132 -12.90 -0.46 11.85
C ASP A 132 -11.39 -0.50 11.59
N LEU A 133 -10.56 -0.66 12.62
CA LEU A 133 -9.10 -0.78 12.48
C LEU A 133 -8.60 -2.07 13.12
N ARG A 134 -7.50 -2.60 12.59
CA ARG A 134 -6.72 -3.68 13.20
C ARG A 134 -5.26 -3.27 13.24
N VAL A 135 -4.70 -3.26 14.45
CA VAL A 135 -3.30 -2.87 14.68
C VAL A 135 -2.52 -4.11 15.09
N ALA A 136 -1.51 -4.47 14.30
CA ALA A 136 -0.69 -5.67 14.49
C ALA A 136 0.32 -5.52 15.65
N GLY A 137 0.77 -4.29 15.91
CA GLY A 137 1.69 -3.98 16.99
C GLY A 137 2.05 -2.49 17.04
N GLY A 138 2.99 -2.12 17.91
CA GLY A 138 3.41 -0.73 17.98
C GLY A 138 4.41 -0.44 19.10
N VAL A 139 4.87 0.81 19.10
CA VAL A 139 5.82 1.36 20.06
C VAL A 139 5.57 2.86 20.23
N SER A 140 5.87 3.40 21.41
CA SER A 140 5.89 4.84 21.64
C SER A 140 7.29 5.32 22.02
N PHE A 141 7.71 6.41 21.38
CA PHE A 141 8.93 7.16 21.70
C PHE A 141 8.62 8.51 22.36
N VAL A 142 7.35 8.83 22.62
CA VAL A 142 6.95 10.07 23.30
C VAL A 142 7.35 9.98 24.78
N PRO A 143 8.20 10.89 25.29
CA PRO A 143 8.66 10.83 26.67
C PRO A 143 7.52 10.83 27.69
N GLY A 144 7.52 9.86 28.60
CA GLY A 144 6.50 9.74 29.65
C GLY A 144 5.18 9.12 29.20
N ASN A 145 5.03 8.77 27.91
CA ASN A 145 3.86 8.05 27.40
C ASN A 145 4.29 6.75 26.71
N PRO A 146 4.26 5.60 27.42
CA PRO A 146 4.65 4.31 26.84
C PRO A 146 3.58 3.71 25.92
N SER A 147 2.37 4.26 25.90
CA SER A 147 1.27 3.75 25.07
C SER A 147 1.42 4.23 23.63
N TYR A 148 1.28 3.32 22.66
CA TYR A 148 1.17 3.67 21.24
C TYR A 148 -0.29 3.89 20.80
N ASN A 149 -1.24 3.87 21.74
CA ASN A 149 -2.61 4.27 21.46
C ASN A 149 -2.68 5.77 21.13
N ASP A 150 -3.51 6.11 20.16
CA ASP A 150 -3.72 7.50 19.76
C ASP A 150 -4.44 8.30 20.85
N ASP A 151 -3.95 9.51 21.11
CA ASP A 151 -4.49 10.50 22.04
C ASP A 151 -4.62 11.90 21.41
N ALA A 152 -4.40 12.02 20.09
CA ALA A 152 -4.57 13.25 19.30
C ALA A 152 -5.62 13.09 18.18
N GLY A 153 -5.67 11.92 17.53
CA GLY A 153 -6.62 11.56 16.47
C GLY A 153 -6.03 11.47 15.07
N HIS A 154 -4.97 12.23 14.80
CA HIS A 154 -4.39 12.36 13.45
C HIS A 154 -3.84 11.03 12.91
N GLY A 155 -3.16 10.23 13.74
CA GLY A 155 -2.60 8.95 13.32
C GLY A 155 -3.70 7.91 13.05
N SER A 156 -4.82 7.99 13.76
CA SER A 156 -6.02 7.20 13.46
C SER A 156 -6.69 7.62 12.16
N GLU A 157 -6.70 8.91 11.81
CA GLU A 157 -7.20 9.39 10.50
C GLU A 157 -6.31 8.89 9.36
N VAL A 158 -4.99 8.91 9.54
CA VAL A 158 -4.04 8.35 8.57
C VAL A 158 -4.25 6.83 8.42
N ALA A 159 -4.40 6.12 9.54
CA ALA A 159 -4.63 4.67 9.56
C ALA A 159 -5.91 4.27 8.81
N GLY A 160 -7.01 5.00 8.96
CA GLY A 160 -8.26 4.69 8.29
C GLY A 160 -8.20 4.82 6.76
N ILE A 161 -7.45 5.80 6.25
CA ILE A 161 -7.26 5.96 4.79
C ILE A 161 -6.45 4.78 4.24
N ILE A 162 -5.45 4.31 4.99
CA ILE A 162 -4.63 3.16 4.57
C ILE A 162 -5.45 1.87 4.68
N ALA A 163 -6.01 1.56 5.85
CA ALA A 163 -6.53 0.22 6.16
C ALA A 163 -7.74 0.22 7.11
N ALA A 164 -8.68 1.17 6.96
CA ALA A 164 -10.02 0.91 7.48
C ALA A 164 -10.56 -0.38 6.83
N LEU A 165 -11.12 -1.27 7.65
CA LEU A 165 -11.50 -2.62 7.25
C LEU A 165 -12.55 -2.59 6.14
N ASP A 166 -12.49 -3.52 5.18
CA ASP A 166 -13.58 -3.75 4.21
C ASP A 166 -14.68 -4.59 4.90
N ASN A 167 -15.82 -3.97 5.22
CA ASN A 167 -16.90 -4.56 6.02
C ASN A 167 -18.24 -3.83 5.78
N ASP A 168 -19.27 -4.10 6.59
CA ASP A 168 -20.61 -3.56 6.37
C ASP A 168 -20.86 -2.16 6.99
N PHE A 169 -19.86 -1.53 7.60
CA PHE A 169 -19.99 -0.22 8.24
C PHE A 169 -18.77 0.68 8.01
N GLY A 170 -18.90 1.94 8.44
CA GLY A 170 -17.73 2.80 8.55
C GLY A 170 -17.14 3.29 7.23
N ALA A 171 -15.81 3.37 7.20
CA ALA A 171 -15.02 3.75 6.03
C ALA A 171 -14.32 2.50 5.48
N VAL A 172 -13.73 2.61 4.29
CA VAL A 172 -12.86 1.56 3.72
C VAL A 172 -11.53 2.17 3.32
N GLY A 173 -10.45 1.53 3.77
CA GLY A 173 -9.08 1.89 3.44
C GLY A 173 -8.68 1.33 2.08
N VAL A 174 -7.63 1.92 1.51
CA VAL A 174 -7.04 1.47 0.24
C VAL A 174 -6.53 0.02 0.31
N ALA A 175 -5.92 -0.36 1.44
CA ALA A 175 -5.27 -1.63 1.72
C ALA A 175 -5.79 -2.20 3.07
N PRO A 176 -7.06 -2.67 3.13
CA PRO A 176 -7.78 -3.02 4.36
C PRO A 176 -7.21 -4.22 5.12
N ASP A 177 -6.44 -5.09 4.46
CA ASP A 177 -5.81 -6.27 5.06
C ASP A 177 -4.31 -6.07 5.36
N ALA A 178 -3.79 -4.85 5.19
CA ALA A 178 -2.42 -4.52 5.57
C ALA A 178 -2.22 -4.58 7.09
N GLU A 179 -1.03 -5.01 7.50
CA GLU A 179 -0.65 -5.08 8.91
C GLU A 179 -0.17 -3.71 9.39
N LEU A 180 -1.04 -2.96 10.08
CA LEU A 180 -0.68 -1.65 10.63
C LEU A 180 0.15 -1.76 11.91
N TYR A 181 1.28 -1.05 11.96
CA TYR A 181 2.11 -0.86 13.13
C TYR A 181 2.07 0.60 13.58
N SER A 182 1.64 0.81 14.83
CA SER A 182 1.54 2.15 15.41
C SER A 182 2.87 2.60 16.01
N ILE A 183 3.54 3.57 15.40
CA ILE A 183 4.84 4.08 15.85
C ILE A 183 4.65 5.51 16.35
N LYS A 184 4.28 5.66 17.62
CA LYS A 184 3.95 6.96 18.20
C LYS A 184 5.21 7.78 18.48
N THR A 185 5.36 8.88 17.76
CA THR A 185 6.48 9.84 17.90
C THR A 185 6.01 11.27 18.12
N LEU A 186 4.71 11.51 17.98
CA LEU A 186 4.06 12.80 18.22
C LEU A 186 3.15 12.71 19.46
N ASP A 187 3.18 13.75 20.29
CA ASP A 187 2.36 13.90 21.49
C ASP A 187 0.88 14.21 21.16
N ASN A 188 0.07 14.41 22.19
CA ASN A 188 -1.36 14.72 22.07
C ASN A 188 -1.67 16.08 21.42
N LEU A 189 -0.65 16.91 21.15
CA LEU A 189 -0.74 18.16 20.40
C LEU A 189 -0.19 18.02 18.97
N GLY A 190 0.15 16.79 18.54
CA GLY A 190 0.76 16.53 17.25
C GLY A 190 2.22 16.99 17.15
N LYS A 191 2.91 17.18 18.29
CA LYS A 191 4.30 17.65 18.31
C LYS A 191 5.25 16.52 18.69
N GLY A 192 6.40 16.47 18.03
CA GLY A 192 7.45 15.51 18.36
C GLY A 192 8.83 16.04 18.01
N ASN A 193 9.86 15.42 18.59
CA ASN A 193 11.23 15.76 18.24
C ASN A 193 11.72 14.87 17.09
N ILE A 194 12.60 15.42 16.26
CA ILE A 194 13.24 14.65 15.18
C ILE A 194 14.00 13.42 15.73
N SER A 195 14.52 13.48 16.97
CA SER A 195 15.13 12.33 17.64
C SER A 195 14.16 11.15 17.83
N ASP A 196 12.90 11.44 18.15
CA ASP A 196 11.88 10.44 18.46
C ASP A 196 11.38 9.81 17.14
N VAL A 197 11.28 10.64 16.09
CA VAL A 197 11.05 10.18 14.71
C VAL A 197 12.17 9.25 14.23
N ILE A 198 13.43 9.62 14.43
CA ILE A 198 14.59 8.78 14.07
C ILE A 198 14.54 7.43 14.81
N ALA A 199 14.20 7.44 16.10
CA ALA A 199 14.02 6.21 16.88
C ALA A 199 12.88 5.34 16.31
N GLY A 200 11.77 5.96 15.90
CA GLY A 200 10.67 5.30 15.20
C GLY A 200 11.09 4.65 13.88
N ILE A 201 11.88 5.34 13.05
CA ILE A 201 12.39 4.78 11.79
C ILE A 201 13.33 3.60 12.05
N ASN A 202 14.23 3.69 13.03
CA ASN A 202 15.10 2.57 13.41
C ASN A 202 14.29 1.36 13.89
N TRP A 203 13.24 1.60 14.68
CA TRP A 203 12.33 0.52 15.09
C TRP A 203 11.67 -0.15 13.88
N ALA A 204 11.22 0.62 12.90
CA ALA A 204 10.66 0.07 11.66
C ALA A 204 11.67 -0.79 10.87
N ILE A 205 12.94 -0.35 10.82
CA ILE A 205 14.04 -1.14 10.23
C ILE A 205 14.24 -2.45 10.99
N ASP A 206 14.31 -2.39 12.32
CA ASP A 206 14.59 -3.55 13.17
C ASP A 206 13.46 -4.58 13.18
N HIS A 207 12.25 -4.21 12.74
CA HIS A 207 11.08 -5.07 12.65
C HIS A 207 10.75 -5.50 11.22
N ASP A 208 11.65 -5.21 10.27
CA ASP A 208 11.51 -5.53 8.84
C ASP A 208 10.13 -5.09 8.29
N LEU A 209 9.73 -3.84 8.55
CA LEU A 209 8.52 -3.27 7.95
C LEU A 209 8.73 -3.02 6.45
N ASP A 210 7.69 -3.16 5.64
CA ASP A 210 7.77 -2.96 4.20
C ASP A 210 7.64 -1.49 3.80
N ILE A 211 6.80 -0.74 4.53
CA ILE A 211 6.45 0.64 4.21
C ILE A 211 6.39 1.46 5.50
N ILE A 212 6.86 2.71 5.46
CA ILE A 212 6.61 3.69 6.52
C ILE A 212 5.92 4.94 5.97
N ASN A 213 4.95 5.44 6.72
CA ASN A 213 4.19 6.66 6.41
C ASN A 213 4.55 7.78 7.39
N LEU A 214 4.96 8.93 6.86
CA LEU A 214 5.38 10.12 7.58
C LEU A 214 4.44 11.30 7.26
N SER A 215 3.26 11.33 7.89
CA SER A 215 2.24 12.38 7.67
C SER A 215 2.49 13.67 8.50
N PHE A 216 3.77 14.03 8.70
CA PHE A 216 4.20 15.26 9.37
C PHE A 216 5.25 15.98 8.54
N THR A 217 5.50 17.25 8.84
CA THR A 217 6.49 18.04 8.11
C THR A 217 7.33 18.95 9.00
N SER A 218 8.51 19.33 8.50
CA SER A 218 9.44 20.29 9.07
C SER A 218 9.97 21.22 7.97
N PRO A 219 10.13 22.53 8.24
CA PRO A 219 10.74 23.46 7.28
C PRO A 219 12.22 23.18 7.03
N SER A 220 12.90 22.48 7.94
CA SER A 220 14.32 22.15 7.85
C SER A 220 14.58 20.67 8.05
N GLY A 221 15.41 20.11 7.17
CA GLY A 221 15.94 18.75 7.29
C GLY A 221 17.12 18.67 8.25
N THR A 222 17.52 17.44 8.59
CA THR A 222 18.74 17.16 9.34
C THR A 222 19.51 16.00 8.68
N SER A 223 20.84 16.04 8.72
CA SER A 223 21.67 15.00 8.09
C SER A 223 21.47 13.60 8.72
N LEU A 224 21.16 13.56 10.02
CA LEU A 224 20.90 12.29 10.71
C LEU A 224 19.56 11.68 10.27
N LEU A 225 18.51 12.48 10.11
CA LEU A 225 17.24 12.00 9.57
C LEU A 225 17.41 11.47 8.15
N GLU A 226 18.11 12.22 7.28
CA GLU A 226 18.42 11.78 5.91
C GLU A 226 19.17 10.45 5.89
N SER A 227 20.22 10.32 6.70
CA SER A 227 21.02 9.08 6.78
C SER A 227 20.20 7.89 7.30
N THR A 228 19.26 8.14 8.22
CA THR A 228 18.38 7.11 8.77
C THR A 228 17.35 6.65 7.72
N LEU A 229 16.75 7.59 6.99
CA LEU A 229 15.85 7.30 5.87
C LEU A 229 16.58 6.56 4.74
N GLN A 230 17.83 6.92 4.46
CA GLN A 230 18.68 6.18 3.51
C GLN A 230 18.95 4.74 3.98
N ALA A 231 19.14 4.52 5.28
CA ALA A 231 19.29 3.17 5.83
C ALA A 231 18.01 2.33 5.67
N ALA A 232 16.84 2.91 5.96
CA ALA A 232 15.54 2.27 5.70
C ALA A 232 15.36 1.95 4.21
N TYR A 233 15.65 2.91 3.33
CA TYR A 233 15.57 2.71 1.89
C TYR A 233 16.52 1.61 1.40
N ASN A 234 17.75 1.53 1.91
CA ASN A 234 18.70 0.47 1.54
C ASN A 234 18.29 -0.91 2.05
N LYS A 235 17.42 -0.97 3.08
CA LYS A 235 16.80 -2.20 3.58
C LYS A 235 15.57 -2.62 2.78
N GLY A 236 15.17 -1.84 1.78
CA GLY A 236 14.02 -2.14 0.93
C GLY A 236 12.71 -1.54 1.42
N ILE A 237 12.73 -0.71 2.47
CA ILE A 237 11.52 -0.04 2.98
C ILE A 237 11.12 1.08 2.01
N LEU A 238 9.84 1.11 1.62
CA LEU A 238 9.23 2.24 0.91
C LEU A 238 8.87 3.34 1.92
N ILE A 239 9.18 4.58 1.59
CA ILE A 239 9.01 5.71 2.50
C ILE A 239 8.11 6.73 1.84
N VAL A 240 6.98 7.05 2.47
CA VAL A 240 5.98 7.99 1.95
C VAL A 240 5.84 9.15 2.93
N ALA A 241 5.84 10.39 2.43
CA ALA A 241 5.67 11.56 3.29
C ALA A 241 4.81 12.65 2.65
N ALA A 242 4.09 13.37 3.50
CA ALA A 242 3.29 14.52 3.11
C ALA A 242 4.19 15.67 2.61
N SER A 243 3.83 16.32 1.51
CA SER A 243 4.58 17.46 0.96
C SER A 243 4.53 18.71 1.83
N GLY A 244 3.51 18.81 2.69
CA GLY A 244 3.29 19.89 3.63
C GLY A 244 2.24 20.89 3.18
N ASN A 245 1.72 21.65 4.15
CA ASN A 245 0.64 22.60 3.94
C ASN A 245 1.17 24.03 4.16
N ALA A 246 0.90 24.92 3.21
CA ALA A 246 1.21 26.35 3.27
C ALA A 246 0.27 27.03 4.29
N LEU A 247 0.63 26.92 5.57
CA LEU A 247 -0.12 27.50 6.68
C LEU A 247 0.14 29.00 6.88
N ASP A 248 1.25 29.52 6.36
CA ASP A 248 1.61 30.94 6.43
C ASP A 248 2.11 31.46 5.07
N PRO A 249 1.36 32.35 4.39
CA PRO A 249 1.74 32.90 3.08
C PRO A 249 3.01 33.77 3.12
N ARG A 250 3.54 34.10 4.31
CA ARG A 250 4.79 34.87 4.48
C ARG A 250 6.04 33.99 4.40
N ILE A 251 5.89 32.68 4.47
CA ILE A 251 7.02 31.75 4.39
C ILE A 251 7.23 31.38 2.91
N ASN A 252 8.29 31.91 2.31
CA ASN A 252 8.65 31.64 0.93
C ASN A 252 9.37 30.28 0.80
N ILE A 253 8.57 29.21 0.84
CA ILE A 253 9.01 27.85 0.52
C ILE A 253 8.72 27.60 -0.97
N THR A 254 9.75 27.22 -1.73
CA THR A 254 9.69 27.01 -3.18
C THR A 254 9.62 25.53 -3.59
N ASP A 255 9.48 24.62 -2.63
CA ASP A 255 9.48 23.16 -2.85
C ASP A 255 8.82 22.43 -1.66
N VAL A 256 8.54 21.12 -1.77
CA VAL A 256 7.96 20.29 -0.69
C VAL A 256 8.77 20.33 0.60
N LEU A 257 8.17 20.10 1.77
CA LEU A 257 8.86 20.15 3.07
C LEU A 257 9.67 18.87 3.38
N TYR A 258 10.43 18.88 4.48
CA TYR A 258 11.09 17.68 4.97
C TYR A 258 10.14 16.86 5.86
N PRO A 259 10.19 15.52 5.85
CA PRO A 259 11.17 14.68 5.14
C PRO A 259 10.84 14.40 3.66
N ALA A 260 9.68 14.82 3.14
CA ALA A 260 9.28 14.57 1.75
C ALA A 260 10.31 15.02 0.71
N ARG A 261 11.09 16.08 0.98
CA ARG A 261 12.13 16.59 0.06
C ARG A 261 13.33 15.65 -0.10
N TYR A 262 13.51 14.62 0.74
CA TYR A 262 14.64 13.70 0.58
C TYR A 262 14.41 12.75 -0.60
N ASN A 263 15.43 12.52 -1.44
CA ASN A 263 15.32 11.68 -2.64
C ASN A 263 14.82 10.24 -2.37
N THR A 264 15.06 9.71 -1.17
CA THR A 264 14.62 8.36 -0.77
C THR A 264 13.15 8.28 -0.37
N VAL A 265 12.45 9.41 -0.33
CA VAL A 265 11.07 9.55 0.13
C VAL A 265 10.17 9.87 -1.05
N LEU A 266 9.01 9.22 -1.13
CA LEU A 266 7.92 9.55 -2.03
C LEU A 266 7.18 10.76 -1.48
N ALA A 267 7.35 11.92 -2.11
CA ALA A 267 6.69 13.16 -1.70
C ALA A 267 5.26 13.25 -2.27
N VAL A 268 4.27 13.42 -1.39
CA VAL A 268 2.86 13.37 -1.77
C VAL A 268 2.15 14.71 -1.56
N GLY A 269 1.64 15.26 -2.65
CA GLY A 269 0.83 16.48 -2.70
C GLY A 269 -0.67 16.18 -2.65
N SER A 270 -1.47 17.19 -2.37
CA SER A 270 -2.92 17.09 -2.20
C SER A 270 -3.67 17.62 -3.42
N VAL A 271 -4.73 16.92 -3.82
CA VAL A 271 -5.75 17.39 -4.77
C VAL A 271 -7.15 17.40 -4.16
N ASP A 272 -8.01 18.23 -4.74
CA ASP A 272 -9.44 18.29 -4.46
C ASP A 272 -10.26 17.29 -5.30
N GLU A 273 -11.57 17.21 -5.05
CA GLU A 273 -12.53 16.35 -5.79
C GLU A 273 -12.57 16.60 -7.31
N LYS A 274 -12.00 17.72 -7.79
CA LYS A 274 -11.89 18.06 -9.21
C LYS A 274 -10.48 17.80 -9.76
N LEU A 275 -9.66 17.07 -9.02
CA LEU A 275 -8.25 16.76 -9.31
C LEU A 275 -7.35 17.99 -9.47
N ARG A 276 -7.75 19.12 -8.88
CA ARG A 276 -6.92 20.33 -8.88
C ARG A 276 -6.02 20.30 -7.66
N ARG A 277 -4.75 20.73 -7.80
CA ARG A 277 -3.85 20.87 -6.66
C ARG A 277 -4.50 21.74 -5.58
N SER A 278 -4.59 21.19 -4.37
CA SER A 278 -5.09 21.90 -3.20
C SER A 278 -4.28 23.16 -2.97
N VAL A 279 -4.96 24.27 -2.69
CA VAL A 279 -4.31 25.60 -2.57
C VAL A 279 -3.20 25.58 -1.52
N PHE A 280 -3.40 24.85 -0.42
CA PHE A 280 -2.43 24.70 0.65
C PHE A 280 -1.26 23.76 0.31
N SER A 281 -1.36 22.88 -0.68
CA SER A 281 -0.33 21.84 -0.89
C SER A 281 0.98 22.45 -1.35
N TYR A 282 2.08 22.22 -0.63
CA TYR A 282 3.39 22.51 -1.19
C TYR A 282 3.65 21.64 -2.42
N TYR A 283 4.44 22.19 -3.34
CA TYR A 283 4.71 21.65 -4.68
C TYR A 283 6.11 22.10 -5.10
N GLY A 284 6.69 21.43 -6.09
CA GLY A 284 8.06 21.68 -6.54
C GLY A 284 8.69 20.46 -7.22
N SER A 285 9.96 20.57 -7.60
CA SER A 285 10.66 19.52 -8.35
C SER A 285 10.82 18.21 -7.58
N ASN A 286 10.76 18.25 -6.25
CA ASN A 286 10.86 17.06 -5.40
C ASN A 286 9.49 16.43 -5.10
N LEU A 287 8.39 16.93 -5.68
CA LEU A 287 7.09 16.27 -5.60
C LEU A 287 7.07 15.01 -6.47
N ASP A 288 6.57 13.88 -5.95
CA ASP A 288 6.49 12.64 -6.72
C ASP A 288 5.07 12.31 -7.15
N PHE A 289 4.08 12.43 -6.27
CA PHE A 289 2.70 12.10 -6.60
C PHE A 289 1.71 13.13 -6.07
N ALA A 290 0.59 13.25 -6.75
CA ALA A 290 -0.63 13.84 -6.22
C ALA A 290 -1.57 12.73 -5.71
N ALA A 291 -2.30 13.01 -4.62
CA ALA A 291 -3.34 12.13 -4.11
C ALA A 291 -4.49 12.93 -3.45
N PRO A 292 -5.67 12.34 -3.28
CA PRO A 292 -6.82 12.99 -2.63
C PRO A 292 -6.48 13.47 -1.22
N GLY A 293 -6.67 14.76 -0.93
CA GLY A 293 -6.35 15.31 0.39
C GLY A 293 -7.31 16.38 0.89
N GLU A 294 -8.44 16.60 0.22
CA GLU A 294 -9.54 17.45 0.71
C GLU A 294 -10.81 16.63 0.92
N ASN A 295 -11.56 16.94 1.98
CA ASN A 295 -12.85 16.29 2.28
C ASN A 295 -12.75 14.75 2.34
N ILE A 296 -11.73 14.25 3.04
CA ILE A 296 -11.45 12.82 3.15
C ILE A 296 -12.13 12.26 4.39
N LEU A 297 -13.04 11.30 4.20
CA LEU A 297 -13.66 10.56 5.29
C LEU A 297 -12.67 9.52 5.83
N SER A 298 -12.42 9.53 7.14
CA SER A 298 -11.57 8.53 7.79
C SER A 298 -12.01 8.24 9.23
N THR A 299 -11.41 7.21 9.83
CA THR A 299 -11.53 6.86 11.25
C THR A 299 -10.90 7.93 12.15
N THR A 300 -11.35 8.06 13.40
CA THR A 300 -10.76 8.99 14.38
C THR A 300 -10.84 8.44 15.81
N ILE A 301 -10.35 9.18 16.80
CA ILE A 301 -10.39 8.80 18.23
C ILE A 301 -11.70 9.17 18.95
N GLY A 302 -12.68 9.74 18.23
CA GLY A 302 -13.93 10.19 18.81
C GLY A 302 -14.70 9.06 19.52
N GLY A 303 -15.53 9.42 20.50
CA GLY A 303 -16.33 8.47 21.28
C GLY A 303 -17.39 7.73 20.44
N SER A 304 -18.31 7.01 21.09
CA SER A 304 -19.31 6.15 20.42
C SER A 304 -20.09 6.82 19.29
N ASP A 305 -20.21 8.15 19.32
CA ASP A 305 -21.05 8.94 18.43
C ASP A 305 -20.27 9.67 17.31
N ALA A 306 -18.92 9.59 17.28
CA ALA A 306 -18.05 10.27 16.30
C ALA A 306 -16.79 9.45 15.95
N GLN A 307 -16.98 8.19 15.55
CA GLN A 307 -15.90 7.28 15.15
C GLN A 307 -15.23 7.68 13.81
N TYR A 308 -15.87 8.57 13.03
CA TYR A 308 -15.40 9.00 11.72
C TYR A 308 -15.47 10.52 11.59
N ALA A 309 -14.55 11.09 10.80
CA ALA A 309 -14.50 12.51 10.51
C ALA A 309 -14.08 12.78 9.07
N TYR A 310 -14.52 13.93 8.55
CA TYR A 310 -13.97 14.50 7.32
C TYR A 310 -12.77 15.37 7.67
N THR A 311 -11.63 15.08 7.05
CA THR A 311 -10.34 15.72 7.31
C THR A 311 -9.71 16.20 6.00
N TYR A 312 -8.63 16.99 6.09
CA TYR A 312 -7.92 17.53 4.93
C TYR A 312 -6.45 17.78 5.23
N GLY A 313 -5.62 17.73 4.18
CA GLY A 313 -4.20 18.02 4.24
C GLY A 313 -3.40 17.06 3.36
N THR A 314 -2.14 17.43 3.08
CA THR A 314 -1.18 16.50 2.47
C THR A 314 -0.93 15.27 3.35
N SER A 315 -1.17 15.38 4.67
CA SER A 315 -1.20 14.27 5.63
C SER A 315 -2.28 13.22 5.35
N MET A 316 -3.35 13.59 4.64
CA MET A 316 -4.42 12.70 4.18
C MET A 316 -4.18 12.19 2.76
N ALA A 317 -3.41 12.91 1.96
CA ALA A 317 -2.98 12.47 0.63
C ALA A 317 -1.91 11.36 0.70
N ALA A 318 -0.91 11.53 1.58
CA ALA A 318 0.15 10.54 1.80
C ALA A 318 -0.35 9.09 2.06
N PRO A 319 -1.37 8.85 2.92
CA PRO A 319 -1.86 7.50 3.17
C PRO A 319 -2.53 6.82 1.96
N PHE A 320 -3.06 7.55 0.97
CA PHE A 320 -3.50 6.92 -0.29
C PHE A 320 -2.32 6.31 -1.05
N VAL A 321 -1.20 7.03 -1.16
CA VAL A 321 0.03 6.53 -1.79
C VAL A 321 0.61 5.37 -0.98
N THR A 322 0.60 5.45 0.35
CA THR A 322 1.02 4.34 1.24
C THR A 322 0.18 3.09 1.01
N GLY A 323 -1.15 3.22 0.95
CA GLY A 323 -2.04 2.09 0.68
C GLY A 323 -1.80 1.48 -0.69
N ILE A 324 -1.66 2.30 -1.74
CA ILE A 324 -1.36 1.81 -3.10
C ILE A 324 0.00 1.13 -3.16
N ALA A 325 1.01 1.68 -2.49
CA ALA A 325 2.33 1.05 -2.37
C ALA A 325 2.23 -0.35 -1.73
N ALA A 326 1.30 -0.54 -0.78
CA ALA A 326 1.03 -1.86 -0.21
C ALA A 326 0.42 -2.82 -1.24
N LEU A 327 -0.49 -2.35 -2.10
CA LEU A 327 -1.03 -3.17 -3.19
C LEU A 327 0.07 -3.60 -4.18
N TYR A 328 0.99 -2.70 -4.54
CA TYR A 328 2.17 -3.06 -5.36
C TYR A 328 3.09 -4.07 -4.66
N LYS A 329 3.26 -3.94 -3.33
CA LYS A 329 4.11 -4.87 -2.56
C LYS A 329 3.47 -6.25 -2.43
N GLU A 330 2.15 -6.33 -2.30
CA GLU A 330 1.40 -7.59 -2.31
C GLU A 330 1.49 -8.28 -3.68
N GLU A 331 1.27 -7.54 -4.76
CA GLU A 331 1.31 -8.06 -6.13
C GLU A 331 2.72 -8.50 -6.54
N TYR A 332 3.74 -7.73 -6.12
CA TYR A 332 5.12 -7.95 -6.52
C TYR A 332 6.06 -8.11 -5.31
N PRO A 333 5.91 -9.18 -4.51
CA PRO A 333 6.62 -9.34 -3.22
C PRO A 333 8.13 -9.43 -3.38
N SER A 334 8.63 -9.88 -4.53
CA SER A 334 10.05 -10.02 -4.85
C SER A 334 10.73 -8.71 -5.27
N LEU A 335 9.97 -7.67 -5.59
CA LEU A 335 10.54 -6.38 -5.99
C LEU A 335 11.04 -5.60 -4.79
N ASN A 336 12.12 -4.86 -5.02
CA ASN A 336 12.61 -3.87 -4.07
C ASN A 336 11.82 -2.56 -4.20
N ASN A 337 11.98 -1.69 -3.19
CA ASN A 337 11.35 -0.37 -3.15
C ASN A 337 11.62 0.51 -4.39
N GLN A 338 12.80 0.44 -5.01
CA GLN A 338 13.13 1.23 -6.20
C GLN A 338 12.31 0.78 -7.41
N GLN A 339 12.13 -0.53 -7.57
CA GLN A 339 11.33 -1.12 -8.63
C GLN A 339 9.85 -0.84 -8.43
N ILE A 340 9.35 -0.96 -7.20
CA ILE A 340 7.96 -0.60 -6.86
C ILE A 340 7.71 0.89 -7.13
N ARG A 341 8.62 1.77 -6.69
CA ARG A 341 8.57 3.21 -7.02
C ARG A 341 8.46 3.42 -8.53
N GLY A 342 9.31 2.78 -9.33
CA GLY A 342 9.28 2.90 -10.79
C GLY A 342 7.95 2.47 -11.42
N HIS A 343 7.27 1.46 -10.87
CA HIS A 343 5.92 1.10 -11.32
C HIS A 343 4.88 2.16 -10.97
N MET A 344 4.88 2.62 -9.72
CA MET A 344 3.98 3.67 -9.27
C MET A 344 4.14 4.95 -10.12
N GLU A 345 5.38 5.31 -10.47
CA GLU A 345 5.68 6.47 -11.31
C GLU A 345 5.10 6.35 -12.73
N ARG A 346 5.09 5.15 -13.30
CA ARG A 346 4.58 4.91 -14.66
C ARG A 346 3.07 4.78 -14.71
N ALA A 347 2.47 4.15 -13.70
CA ALA A 347 1.04 3.94 -13.62
C ALA A 347 0.26 5.20 -13.20
N ALA A 348 0.94 6.24 -12.72
CA ALA A 348 0.27 7.47 -12.29
C ALA A 348 -0.51 8.10 -13.44
N TYR A 349 -1.73 8.56 -13.14
CA TYR A 349 -2.55 9.29 -14.09
C TYR A 349 -2.01 10.71 -14.21
N ASP A 350 -1.35 11.00 -15.34
CA ASP A 350 -0.67 12.27 -15.61
C ASP A 350 -1.65 13.46 -15.53
N LEU A 351 -1.29 14.46 -14.72
CA LEU A 351 -2.06 15.67 -14.47
C LEU A 351 -1.18 16.90 -14.73
N GLY A 352 -1.72 17.90 -15.43
CA GLY A 352 -0.99 19.14 -15.70
C GLY A 352 -0.19 19.07 -16.99
N ASP A 353 1.09 19.44 -16.92
CA ASP A 353 2.00 19.36 -18.05
C ASP A 353 2.45 17.91 -18.26
N ALA A 354 2.63 17.48 -19.51
CA ALA A 354 2.94 16.08 -19.81
C ALA A 354 4.25 15.59 -19.14
N GLY A 355 4.18 14.45 -18.46
CA GLY A 355 5.27 13.86 -17.69
C GLY A 355 5.46 14.54 -16.33
N LYS A 356 6.57 14.23 -15.63
CA LYS A 356 6.79 14.76 -14.28
C LYS A 356 6.81 16.29 -14.26
N ASP A 357 5.90 16.91 -13.51
CA ASP A 357 5.78 18.35 -13.36
C ASP A 357 5.86 18.79 -11.88
N ALA A 358 6.01 20.10 -11.65
CA ALA A 358 6.17 20.63 -10.30
C ALA A 358 4.87 20.68 -9.49
N GLN A 359 3.69 20.66 -10.12
CA GLN A 359 2.39 20.79 -9.46
C GLN A 359 1.81 19.45 -9.04
N TYR A 360 1.98 18.40 -9.84
CA TYR A 360 1.38 17.08 -9.60
C TYR A 360 2.41 15.95 -9.51
N GLY A 361 3.70 16.23 -9.72
CA GLY A 361 4.72 15.18 -9.77
C GLY A 361 4.51 14.33 -11.01
N TYR A 362 4.48 13.01 -10.87
CA TYR A 362 4.11 12.07 -11.93
C TYR A 362 2.59 12.01 -12.19
N GLY A 363 1.78 12.73 -11.41
CA GLY A 363 0.32 12.74 -11.54
C GLY A 363 -0.40 12.10 -10.35
N LEU A 364 -1.67 11.79 -10.54
CA LEU A 364 -2.51 11.14 -9.54
C LEU A 364 -2.13 9.66 -9.41
N ILE A 365 -1.72 9.23 -8.21
CA ILE A 365 -1.34 7.84 -7.96
C ILE A 365 -2.44 6.85 -8.35
N GLN A 366 -2.07 5.71 -8.95
CA GLN A 366 -2.98 4.63 -9.33
C GLN A 366 -2.48 3.28 -8.80
N PRO A 367 -3.38 2.35 -8.44
CA PRO A 367 -3.05 0.98 -8.02
C PRO A 367 -2.45 0.17 -9.18
N PRO A 368 -1.87 -1.01 -8.90
CA PRO A 368 -1.46 -1.93 -9.96
C PRO A 368 -2.63 -2.23 -10.90
N SER A 369 -2.42 -2.02 -12.20
CA SER A 369 -3.34 -2.43 -13.26
C SER A 369 -2.77 -3.66 -14.00
N SER A 370 -3.60 -4.34 -14.78
CA SER A 370 -3.14 -5.39 -15.69
C SER A 370 -2.64 -4.88 -17.03
N GLU A 371 -2.48 -3.56 -17.21
CA GLU A 371 -1.97 -3.02 -18.46
C GLU A 371 -0.48 -3.35 -18.59
N GLN A 372 -0.18 -4.27 -19.51
CA GLN A 372 1.09 -4.99 -19.59
C GLN A 372 2.25 -4.06 -20.01
N ALA A 373 1.98 -2.92 -20.66
CA ALA A 373 2.96 -1.91 -21.03
C ALA A 373 3.48 -1.06 -19.86
N ASP A 374 2.85 -1.07 -18.68
CA ASP A 374 3.36 -0.32 -17.52
C ASP A 374 4.51 -1.05 -16.80
N LEU A 375 4.68 -2.35 -17.09
CA LEU A 375 5.75 -3.16 -16.49
C LEU A 375 7.14 -2.65 -16.89
N PHE A 376 7.31 -2.32 -18.17
CA PHE A 376 8.57 -1.86 -18.75
C PHE A 376 8.34 -0.89 -19.90
N ILE A 377 9.10 0.21 -19.92
CA ILE A 377 8.92 1.35 -20.84
C ILE A 377 9.04 1.01 -22.34
N ASP A 378 9.60 -0.15 -22.66
CA ASP A 378 9.94 -0.58 -24.02
C ASP A 378 9.23 -1.87 -24.46
N LEU A 379 8.28 -2.35 -23.64
CA LEU A 379 7.32 -3.37 -24.07
C LEU A 379 6.10 -2.71 -24.69
N LYS A 380 5.44 -3.47 -25.56
CA LYS A 380 4.18 -3.05 -26.19
C LYS A 380 3.05 -3.89 -25.62
N ASP A 381 1.89 -3.25 -25.44
CA ASP A 381 0.67 -3.94 -25.03
C ASP A 381 0.21 -4.98 -26.06
N ASN A 382 -0.46 -6.02 -25.56
CA ASN A 382 -1.18 -7.02 -26.35
C ASN A 382 -0.31 -7.62 -27.47
N THR A 383 0.95 -7.93 -27.16
CA THR A 383 1.85 -8.62 -28.08
C THR A 383 2.04 -10.08 -27.71
N TRP A 384 2.57 -10.88 -28.64
CA TRP A 384 2.73 -12.33 -28.52
C TRP A 384 3.61 -12.82 -27.34
N TYR A 385 4.20 -11.91 -26.58
CA TYR A 385 5.09 -12.21 -25.46
C TYR A 385 4.62 -11.59 -24.14
N SER A 386 3.54 -10.81 -24.15
CA SER A 386 3.21 -9.93 -23.02
C SER A 386 2.80 -10.74 -21.79
N ASP A 387 1.99 -11.79 -21.97
CA ASP A 387 1.53 -12.67 -20.89
C ASP A 387 2.70 -13.46 -20.27
N GLU A 388 3.58 -14.01 -21.12
CA GLU A 388 4.74 -14.77 -20.67
C GLU A 388 5.73 -13.90 -19.87
N ILE A 389 6.01 -12.67 -20.34
CA ILE A 389 6.90 -11.77 -19.60
C ILE A 389 6.29 -11.40 -18.24
N LEU A 390 4.99 -11.08 -18.20
CA LEU A 390 4.30 -10.75 -16.95
C LEU A 390 4.35 -11.92 -15.97
N TYR A 391 4.08 -13.15 -16.42
CA TYR A 391 4.19 -14.34 -15.59
C TYR A 391 5.59 -14.49 -15.00
N LEU A 392 6.63 -14.43 -15.83
CA LEU A 392 8.01 -14.57 -15.34
C LEU A 392 8.40 -13.44 -14.40
N TYR A 393 7.87 -12.24 -14.62
CA TYR A 393 8.14 -11.08 -13.79
C TYR A 393 7.56 -11.24 -12.38
N ARG A 394 6.27 -11.64 -12.30
CA ARG A 394 5.57 -11.92 -11.03
C ARG A 394 6.28 -12.98 -10.19
N HIS A 395 6.80 -14.01 -10.84
CA HIS A 395 7.54 -15.10 -10.19
C HIS A 395 9.00 -14.74 -9.89
N GLY A 396 9.44 -13.50 -10.12
CA GLY A 396 10.80 -13.02 -9.88
C GLY A 396 11.85 -13.68 -10.79
N ILE A 397 11.44 -14.32 -11.88
CA ILE A 397 12.33 -15.02 -12.82
C ILE A 397 13.03 -14.01 -13.72
N VAL A 398 12.31 -13.00 -14.18
CA VAL A 398 12.87 -11.88 -14.96
C VAL A 398 12.67 -10.56 -14.25
N SER A 399 13.54 -9.61 -14.56
CA SER A 399 13.44 -8.22 -14.12
C SER A 399 13.81 -7.30 -15.26
N GLY A 400 13.44 -6.02 -15.13
CA GLY A 400 13.94 -4.96 -15.99
C GLY A 400 15.37 -4.57 -15.63
N TYR A 401 15.92 -3.69 -16.45
CA TYR A 401 17.18 -3.02 -16.24
C TYR A 401 16.95 -1.70 -15.46
N GLY A 402 18.03 -1.09 -14.97
CA GLY A 402 17.95 0.12 -14.13
C GLY A 402 17.38 1.36 -14.83
N ASP A 403 17.21 1.31 -16.15
CA ASP A 403 16.55 2.34 -16.95
C ASP A 403 15.03 2.14 -17.06
N GLY A 404 14.48 1.12 -16.39
CA GLY A 404 13.06 0.81 -16.42
C GLY A 404 12.63 -0.01 -17.64
N GLY A 405 13.54 -0.35 -18.55
CA GLY A 405 13.27 -1.17 -19.74
C GLY A 405 13.48 -2.67 -19.52
N PHE A 406 12.81 -3.49 -20.33
CA PHE A 406 13.04 -4.93 -20.44
C PHE A 406 14.13 -5.27 -21.46
N HIS A 407 14.33 -4.44 -22.47
CA HIS A 407 15.21 -4.62 -23.63
C HIS A 407 14.85 -5.88 -24.44
N PRO A 408 13.63 -5.98 -25.01
CA PRO A 408 13.11 -7.23 -25.59
C PRO A 408 13.98 -7.79 -26.71
N ASN A 409 14.59 -6.91 -27.52
CA ASN A 409 15.41 -7.30 -28.66
C ASN A 409 16.90 -7.48 -28.34
N ALA A 410 17.32 -7.20 -27.09
CA ALA A 410 18.72 -7.38 -26.70
C ALA A 410 19.08 -8.88 -26.69
N PRO A 411 20.29 -9.26 -27.16
CA PRO A 411 20.74 -10.63 -27.09
C PRO A 411 21.02 -11.03 -25.63
N VAL A 412 20.75 -12.29 -25.30
CA VAL A 412 20.98 -12.83 -23.94
C VAL A 412 22.39 -13.39 -23.81
N THR A 413 23.11 -13.01 -22.75
CA THR A 413 24.41 -13.60 -22.41
C THR A 413 24.26 -14.95 -21.70
N ARG A 414 25.29 -15.81 -21.74
CA ARG A 414 25.29 -17.10 -21.04
C ARG A 414 25.05 -16.98 -19.53
N ALA A 415 25.57 -15.93 -18.89
CA ALA A 415 25.33 -15.66 -17.47
C ALA A 415 23.89 -15.22 -17.18
N GLU A 416 23.28 -14.40 -18.03
CA GLU A 416 21.88 -14.02 -17.89
C GLU A 416 20.94 -15.22 -18.09
N ALA A 417 21.19 -16.03 -19.13
CA ALA A 417 20.40 -17.23 -19.42
C ALA A 417 20.39 -18.21 -18.23
N VAL A 418 21.55 -18.50 -17.64
CA VAL A 418 21.64 -19.43 -16.50
C VAL A 418 21.03 -18.83 -15.23
N ALA A 419 21.09 -17.50 -15.04
CA ALA A 419 20.47 -16.84 -13.90
C ALA A 419 18.93 -16.83 -14.01
N MET A 420 18.38 -16.56 -15.19
CA MET A 420 16.93 -16.65 -15.45
C MET A 420 16.43 -18.08 -15.27
N LEU A 421 17.10 -19.05 -15.89
CA LEU A 421 16.76 -20.47 -15.72
C LEU A 421 16.93 -20.95 -14.27
N GLY A 422 17.98 -20.48 -13.59
CA GLY A 422 18.26 -20.82 -12.21
C GLY A 422 17.14 -20.38 -11.27
N ARG A 423 16.62 -19.15 -11.45
CA ARG A 423 15.44 -18.68 -10.72
C ARG A 423 14.19 -19.50 -11.07
N ALA A 424 13.95 -19.75 -12.35
CA ALA A 424 12.82 -20.56 -12.81
C ALA A 424 12.81 -21.99 -12.24
N LYS A 425 13.98 -22.60 -12.03
CA LYS A 425 14.13 -23.97 -11.51
C LYS A 425 14.42 -24.04 -10.01
N GLY A 426 14.46 -22.91 -9.30
CA GLY A 426 14.81 -22.86 -7.87
C GLY A 426 16.22 -23.36 -7.56
N LEU A 427 17.20 -23.09 -8.44
CA LEU A 427 18.60 -23.43 -8.23
C LEU A 427 19.24 -22.52 -7.17
N ASP A 428 20.29 -23.00 -6.50
CA ASP A 428 21.03 -22.19 -5.53
C ASP A 428 21.81 -21.05 -6.22
N GLY A 429 21.34 -19.82 -6.03
CA GLY A 429 21.96 -18.60 -6.55
C GLY A 429 23.06 -18.01 -5.68
N THR A 430 23.34 -18.60 -4.51
CA THR A 430 24.31 -18.06 -3.54
C THR A 430 25.68 -17.91 -4.18
N LYS A 431 26.24 -16.70 -4.14
CA LYS A 431 27.56 -16.40 -4.70
C LYS A 431 28.62 -17.34 -4.15
N THR A 432 29.33 -18.03 -5.03
CA THR A 432 30.24 -19.11 -4.65
C THR A 432 31.38 -19.28 -5.64
N GLN A 433 32.48 -19.87 -5.20
CA GLN A 433 33.60 -20.16 -6.09
C GLN A 433 33.20 -21.24 -7.10
N THR A 434 33.43 -20.96 -8.38
CA THR A 434 33.18 -21.91 -9.47
C THR A 434 34.46 -22.60 -9.91
N ARG A 435 34.32 -23.69 -10.68
CA ARG A 435 35.44 -24.37 -11.36
C ARG A 435 35.95 -23.63 -12.60
N PHE A 436 35.24 -22.59 -13.06
CA PHE A 436 35.57 -21.87 -14.28
C PHE A 436 36.49 -20.70 -13.98
N SER A 437 37.54 -20.57 -14.78
CA SER A 437 38.57 -19.54 -14.59
C SER A 437 38.05 -18.10 -14.77
N ASP A 438 36.95 -17.93 -15.51
CA ASP A 438 36.34 -16.66 -15.89
C ASP A 438 35.01 -16.38 -15.15
N VAL A 439 34.65 -17.17 -14.13
CA VAL A 439 33.48 -16.93 -13.26
C VAL A 439 33.94 -16.90 -11.80
N PRO A 440 34.41 -15.73 -11.31
CA PRO A 440 34.83 -15.57 -9.93
C PRO A 440 33.63 -15.63 -8.97
N ALA A 441 33.89 -15.91 -7.68
CA ALA A 441 32.85 -15.97 -6.66
C ALA A 441 32.03 -14.67 -6.52
N SER A 442 32.61 -13.52 -6.85
CA SER A 442 31.92 -12.23 -6.81
C SER A 442 30.87 -12.06 -7.92
N SER A 443 30.94 -12.86 -8.98
CA SER A 443 30.01 -12.81 -10.12
C SER A 443 28.58 -13.07 -9.66
N PHE A 444 27.63 -12.28 -10.18
CA PHE A 444 26.20 -12.40 -9.86
C PHE A 444 25.62 -13.77 -10.23
N ALA A 445 26.19 -14.44 -11.25
CA ALA A 445 25.72 -15.73 -11.73
C ALA A 445 26.48 -16.92 -11.11
N SER A 446 27.48 -16.70 -10.26
CA SER A 446 28.41 -17.76 -9.83
C SER A 446 27.72 -18.96 -9.17
N GLY A 447 26.75 -18.73 -8.27
CA GLY A 447 25.91 -19.77 -7.66
C GLY A 447 25.13 -20.56 -8.71
N TYR A 448 24.36 -19.86 -9.55
CA TYR A 448 23.57 -20.47 -10.61
C TYR A 448 24.42 -21.25 -11.63
N VAL A 449 25.58 -20.71 -12.03
CA VAL A 449 26.54 -21.39 -12.91
C VAL A 449 26.99 -22.70 -12.27
N LYS A 450 27.38 -22.67 -11.00
CA LYS A 450 27.79 -23.89 -10.29
C LYS A 450 26.64 -24.90 -10.24
N SER A 451 25.46 -24.50 -9.75
CA SER A 451 24.30 -25.38 -9.60
C SER A 451 23.85 -25.99 -10.93
N ALA A 452 23.74 -25.18 -11.99
CA ALA A 452 23.29 -25.65 -13.29
C ALA A 452 24.31 -26.59 -13.96
N THR A 453 25.61 -26.34 -13.77
CA THR A 453 26.66 -27.20 -14.35
C THR A 453 26.85 -28.51 -13.58
N ASP A 454 26.63 -28.51 -12.27
CA ASP A 454 26.62 -29.73 -11.44
C ASP A 454 25.44 -30.63 -11.79
N GLN A 455 24.30 -30.05 -12.19
CA GLN A 455 23.11 -30.78 -12.66
C GLN A 455 23.16 -31.15 -14.15
N GLY A 456 24.22 -30.79 -14.88
CA GLY A 456 24.35 -31.10 -16.31
C GLY A 456 23.41 -30.31 -17.23
N VAL A 457 22.77 -29.26 -16.73
CA VAL A 457 21.86 -28.40 -17.51
C VAL A 457 22.61 -27.62 -18.58
N ILE A 458 23.77 -27.07 -18.22
CA ILE A 458 24.65 -26.33 -19.11
C ILE A 458 26.10 -26.72 -18.84
N ASN A 459 26.93 -26.77 -19.88
CA ASN A 459 28.36 -27.07 -19.78
C ASN A 459 29.21 -25.82 -20.04
N GLY A 460 30.42 -25.82 -19.46
CA GLY A 460 31.47 -24.91 -19.89
C GLY A 460 32.26 -25.46 -21.08
N PHE A 461 33.31 -24.75 -21.45
CA PHE A 461 34.16 -25.09 -22.58
C PHE A 461 35.36 -25.94 -22.13
N THR A 462 35.96 -26.64 -23.08
CA THR A 462 37.09 -27.55 -22.85
C THR A 462 38.37 -26.84 -22.39
N ASP A 463 38.43 -25.52 -22.58
CA ASP A 463 39.50 -24.63 -22.10
C ASP A 463 39.34 -24.23 -20.61
N GLY A 464 38.32 -24.74 -19.91
CA GLY A 464 38.05 -24.43 -18.50
C GLY A 464 37.33 -23.09 -18.29
N THR A 465 36.78 -22.48 -19.35
CA THR A 465 35.97 -21.26 -19.27
C THR A 465 34.47 -21.55 -19.32
N PHE A 466 33.65 -20.65 -18.78
CA PHE A 466 32.20 -20.66 -18.95
C PHE A 466 31.73 -19.65 -20.02
N ARG A 467 32.52 -18.59 -20.25
CA ARG A 467 32.26 -17.44 -21.13
C ARG A 467 30.98 -16.69 -20.76
N PRO A 468 30.88 -16.14 -19.53
CA PRO A 468 29.65 -15.57 -19.00
C PRO A 468 29.09 -14.41 -19.82
N GLY A 469 29.96 -13.59 -20.42
CA GLY A 469 29.57 -12.43 -21.24
C GLY A 469 29.33 -12.73 -22.71
N SER A 470 29.45 -13.99 -23.16
CA SER A 470 29.16 -14.35 -24.55
C SER A 470 27.66 -14.50 -24.77
N ASN A 471 27.14 -13.92 -25.85
CA ASN A 471 25.75 -14.09 -26.27
C ASN A 471 25.48 -15.55 -26.66
N ILE A 472 24.31 -16.06 -26.28
CA ILE A 472 23.91 -17.44 -26.56
C ILE A 472 23.06 -17.52 -27.83
N ILE A 473 23.29 -18.56 -28.63
CA ILE A 473 22.50 -18.84 -29.83
C ILE A 473 21.25 -19.66 -29.50
N ARG A 474 20.21 -19.52 -30.32
CA ARG A 474 18.92 -20.20 -30.16
C ARG A 474 19.06 -21.72 -30.05
N GLY A 475 19.97 -22.33 -30.81
CA GLY A 475 20.21 -23.78 -30.77
C GLY A 475 20.77 -24.27 -29.43
N ASP A 476 21.65 -23.49 -28.79
CA ASP A 476 22.23 -23.85 -27.49
C ASP A 476 21.21 -23.66 -26.36
N VAL A 477 20.33 -22.65 -26.47
CA VAL A 477 19.18 -22.49 -25.55
C VAL A 477 18.28 -23.71 -25.59
N ALA A 478 18.04 -24.28 -26.78
CA ALA A 478 17.22 -25.47 -26.89
C ALA A 478 17.78 -26.66 -26.11
N ILE A 479 19.11 -26.85 -26.18
CA ILE A 479 19.80 -27.89 -25.40
C ILE A 479 19.63 -27.64 -23.90
N ILE A 480 19.82 -26.39 -23.47
CA ILE A 480 19.70 -26.01 -22.05
C ILE A 480 18.29 -26.28 -21.53
N LEU A 481 17.25 -25.81 -22.24
CA LEU A 481 15.86 -26.01 -21.83
C LEU A 481 15.49 -27.49 -21.83
N LYS A 482 15.87 -28.24 -22.87
CA LYS A 482 15.68 -29.69 -22.87
C LYS A 482 16.30 -30.37 -21.65
N ASN A 483 17.54 -30.03 -21.30
CA ASN A 483 18.21 -30.64 -20.16
C ASN A 483 17.57 -30.23 -18.83
N ALA A 484 17.11 -28.98 -18.71
CA ALA A 484 16.51 -28.46 -17.48
C ALA A 484 15.08 -28.96 -17.22
N PHE A 485 14.33 -29.28 -18.27
CA PHE A 485 12.92 -29.67 -18.19
C PHE A 485 12.66 -31.12 -18.63
N GLY A 486 13.65 -31.82 -19.17
CA GLY A 486 13.57 -33.24 -19.50
C GLY A 486 12.71 -33.57 -20.72
N PHE A 487 12.65 -32.70 -21.73
CA PHE A 487 11.83 -32.91 -22.92
C PHE A 487 12.23 -34.19 -23.67
N ALA A 488 11.23 -34.97 -24.08
CA ALA A 488 11.45 -36.25 -24.74
C ALA A 488 12.06 -36.08 -26.14
N ASP A 489 12.90 -37.05 -26.56
CA ASP A 489 13.35 -37.13 -27.95
C ASP A 489 12.17 -37.38 -28.90
N THR A 490 12.26 -36.82 -30.10
CA THR A 490 11.29 -37.05 -31.18
C THR A 490 12.02 -37.37 -32.48
N SER A 491 11.41 -38.22 -33.30
CA SER A 491 11.90 -38.49 -34.66
C SER A 491 11.41 -37.49 -35.70
N THR A 492 10.50 -36.58 -35.32
CA THR A 492 9.93 -35.59 -36.22
C THR A 492 10.89 -34.41 -36.42
N ALA A 493 11.18 -34.09 -37.67
CA ALA A 493 11.89 -32.86 -38.02
C ALA A 493 10.88 -31.75 -38.28
N TYR A 494 10.93 -30.67 -37.50
CA TYR A 494 9.96 -29.56 -37.57
C TYR A 494 10.43 -28.39 -38.43
N PHE A 495 11.75 -28.24 -38.65
CA PHE A 495 12.32 -27.03 -39.26
C PHE A 495 13.27 -27.34 -40.42
N ASN A 496 13.23 -26.50 -41.44
CA ASN A 496 13.99 -26.69 -42.69
C ASN A 496 15.49 -26.39 -42.55
N ASP A 497 15.89 -25.59 -41.55
CA ASP A 497 17.26 -25.11 -41.33
C ASP A 497 17.96 -25.78 -40.13
N VAL A 498 17.45 -26.93 -39.69
CA VAL A 498 17.98 -27.70 -38.55
C VAL A 498 18.46 -29.07 -39.05
N PRO A 499 19.71 -29.21 -39.55
CA PRO A 499 20.23 -30.46 -40.08
C PRO A 499 20.44 -31.52 -38.99
N GLY A 500 20.13 -32.79 -39.30
CA GLY A 500 20.30 -33.95 -38.41
C GLY A 500 21.71 -34.15 -37.83
N SER A 501 22.74 -33.57 -38.46
CA SER A 501 24.13 -33.67 -38.02
C SER A 501 24.54 -32.63 -36.97
N LYS A 502 23.67 -31.67 -36.63
CA LYS A 502 23.99 -30.59 -35.68
C LYS A 502 23.72 -31.00 -34.24
N HIS A 503 24.55 -30.52 -33.31
CA HIS A 503 24.48 -30.86 -31.89
C HIS A 503 23.18 -30.44 -31.21
N TYR A 504 22.51 -29.40 -31.72
CA TYR A 504 21.21 -28.91 -31.24
C TYR A 504 19.99 -29.60 -31.88
N TYR A 505 20.18 -30.52 -32.84
CA TYR A 505 19.08 -31.07 -33.65
C TYR A 505 17.98 -31.71 -32.80
N ASN A 506 18.34 -32.65 -31.91
CA ASN A 506 17.35 -33.33 -31.06
C ASN A 506 16.66 -32.34 -30.12
N ALA A 507 17.39 -31.37 -29.57
CA ALA A 507 16.84 -30.45 -28.59
C ALA A 507 15.81 -29.49 -29.17
N ILE A 508 16.08 -28.95 -30.37
CA ILE A 508 15.13 -28.07 -31.07
C ILE A 508 13.85 -28.82 -31.43
N ASN A 509 13.95 -30.04 -31.95
CA ASN A 509 12.76 -30.81 -32.31
C ASN A 509 11.97 -31.24 -31.07
N SER A 510 12.64 -31.57 -29.95
CA SER A 510 11.97 -31.79 -28.66
C SER A 510 11.16 -30.57 -28.22
N MET A 511 11.73 -29.36 -28.26
CA MET A 511 10.98 -28.15 -27.91
C MET A 511 9.76 -27.90 -28.80
N ALA A 512 9.87 -28.17 -30.10
CA ALA A 512 8.74 -28.03 -31.01
C ALA A 512 7.64 -29.07 -30.73
N ALA A 513 8.02 -30.30 -30.37
CA ALA A 513 7.06 -31.34 -29.95
C ALA A 513 6.33 -30.99 -28.64
N GLU A 514 6.98 -30.22 -27.76
CA GLU A 514 6.42 -29.70 -26.51
C GLU A 514 5.66 -28.37 -26.69
N ASN A 515 5.44 -27.90 -27.92
CA ASN A 515 4.80 -26.61 -28.26
C ASN A 515 5.49 -25.36 -27.68
N ILE A 516 6.77 -25.46 -27.33
CA ILE A 516 7.55 -24.33 -26.81
C ILE A 516 7.94 -23.35 -27.93
N THR A 517 8.05 -23.85 -29.16
CA THR A 517 8.41 -23.05 -30.33
C THR A 517 7.73 -23.56 -31.60
N SER A 518 7.14 -22.65 -32.36
CA SER A 518 6.65 -22.90 -33.73
C SER A 518 7.65 -22.45 -34.81
N GLY A 519 8.77 -21.85 -34.42
CA GLY A 519 9.77 -21.28 -35.33
C GLY A 519 9.29 -19.98 -35.97
N PHE A 520 9.86 -19.65 -37.14
CA PHE A 520 9.48 -18.50 -37.94
C PHE A 520 8.49 -18.90 -39.04
N SER A 521 7.77 -17.92 -39.59
CA SER A 521 6.77 -18.14 -40.64
C SER A 521 7.31 -18.74 -41.94
N ASP A 522 8.63 -18.68 -42.15
CA ASP A 522 9.36 -19.31 -43.26
C ASP A 522 9.71 -20.80 -43.00
N GLY A 523 9.27 -21.37 -41.87
CA GLY A 523 9.55 -22.74 -41.45
C GLY A 523 10.97 -22.95 -40.91
N SER A 524 11.69 -21.88 -40.59
CA SER A 524 13.02 -21.94 -39.97
C SER A 524 12.96 -21.82 -38.44
N PHE A 525 13.99 -22.31 -37.76
CA PHE A 525 14.25 -22.06 -36.34
C PHE A 525 15.35 -21.02 -36.11
N ARG A 526 16.26 -20.83 -37.08
CA ARG A 526 17.44 -19.94 -37.03
C ARG A 526 18.39 -20.27 -35.87
N PRO A 527 18.91 -21.52 -35.78
CA PRO A 527 19.62 -22.01 -34.60
C PRO A 527 20.93 -21.29 -34.30
N ASN A 528 21.57 -20.67 -35.29
CA ASN A 528 22.85 -19.96 -35.13
C ASN A 528 22.68 -18.45 -34.85
N GLN A 529 21.43 -17.96 -34.81
CA GLN A 529 21.16 -16.57 -34.42
C GLN A 529 21.22 -16.45 -32.90
N TYR A 530 21.72 -15.32 -32.39
CA TYR A 530 21.60 -15.00 -30.97
C TYR A 530 20.14 -14.90 -30.58
N ILE A 531 19.76 -15.54 -29.48
CA ILE A 531 18.40 -15.42 -28.95
C ILE A 531 18.22 -14.02 -28.36
N THR A 532 17.07 -13.42 -28.61
CA THR A 532 16.71 -12.17 -27.92
C THR A 532 16.16 -12.46 -26.53
N ARG A 533 16.16 -11.45 -25.66
CA ARG A 533 15.65 -11.57 -24.29
C ARG A 533 14.18 -11.94 -24.26
N VAL A 534 13.37 -11.40 -25.19
CA VAL A 534 11.95 -11.78 -25.31
C VAL A 534 11.77 -13.22 -25.77
N GLU A 535 12.52 -13.67 -26.78
CA GLU A 535 12.45 -15.05 -27.26
C GLU A 535 12.84 -16.05 -26.16
N PHE A 536 13.92 -15.77 -25.42
CA PHE A 536 14.35 -16.62 -24.31
C PHE A 536 13.27 -16.68 -23.22
N SER A 537 12.65 -15.54 -22.92
CA SER A 537 11.61 -15.45 -21.89
C SER A 537 10.38 -16.25 -22.29
N VAL A 538 9.87 -16.09 -23.51
CA VAL A 538 8.71 -16.87 -23.98
C VAL A 538 9.01 -18.37 -23.98
N PHE A 539 10.19 -18.79 -24.43
CA PHE A 539 10.57 -20.21 -24.36
C PHE A 539 10.62 -20.74 -22.93
N LEU A 540 11.10 -19.92 -21.98
CA LEU A 540 11.16 -20.29 -20.57
C LEU A 540 9.77 -20.36 -19.93
N ALA A 541 8.89 -19.40 -20.20
CA ALA A 541 7.51 -19.38 -19.69
C ALA A 541 6.71 -20.59 -20.19
N LYS A 542 6.75 -20.87 -21.51
CA LYS A 542 6.12 -22.06 -22.10
C LYS A 542 6.68 -23.38 -21.56
N ALA A 543 7.94 -23.39 -21.11
CA ALA A 543 8.53 -24.57 -20.47
C ALA A 543 8.05 -24.74 -19.01
N LEU A 544 7.63 -23.67 -18.36
CA LEU A 544 7.15 -23.67 -16.97
C LEU A 544 5.66 -23.95 -16.86
N GLU A 545 4.85 -23.37 -17.76
CA GLU A 545 3.39 -23.43 -17.69
C GLU A 545 2.76 -23.90 -19.00
N GLU A 546 1.80 -24.82 -18.88
CA GLU A 546 1.04 -25.38 -20.01
C GLU A 546 0.11 -24.36 -20.66
N GLU A 547 -0.37 -23.35 -19.91
CA GLU A 547 -1.32 -22.37 -20.44
C GLU A 547 -0.76 -21.49 -21.57
N PHE A 548 0.57 -21.36 -21.65
CA PHE A 548 1.24 -20.60 -22.70
C PHE A 548 1.50 -21.43 -23.97
N LYS A 549 1.26 -22.74 -23.97
CA LYS A 549 1.67 -23.64 -25.06
C LYS A 549 0.72 -23.63 -26.27
#